data_AF-A0A7V2HY66-F1
#
_entry.id   AF-A0A7V2HY66-F1
#
_cell.length_a   1.000
_cell.length_b   1.000
_cell.length_c   1.000
_cell.angle_alpha   90.00
_cell.angle_beta   90.00
_cell.angle_gamma   90.00
#
_symmetry.space_group_name_H-M   'P 1'
#
loop_
_entity.id
_entity.type
_entity.pdbx_description
1 polymer ?
#
loop_
_entity_poly.entity_id
_entity_poly.type
_entity_poly.pdbx_seq_one_letter_code
_entity_poly.pdbx_strand_id
1 'polypeptide(L)' 'MTKRKIFVPPIKIQGIKTKLVEWIIDQINFEIKGKWIEPFMGSGVVG' A
#
# COMPACT_ATOMS: atom_id res chain seq x y z
N MET A 1 -8.75 16.26 -6.02
CA MET A 1 -8.21 14.89 -5.96
C MET A 1 -9.14 14.05 -5.10
N THR A 2 -9.72 12.98 -5.63
CA THR A 2 -10.60 12.07 -4.89
C THR A 2 -9.78 11.33 -3.83
N LYS A 3 -10.09 11.54 -2.55
CA LYS A 3 -9.39 10.89 -1.44
C LYS A 3 -9.66 9.39 -1.47
N ARG A 4 -8.64 8.56 -1.67
CA ARG A 4 -8.80 7.09 -1.65
C ARG A 4 -8.90 6.64 -0.20
N LYS A 5 -9.87 5.77 0.11
CA LYS A 5 -9.98 5.20 1.45
C LYS A 5 -8.93 4.10 1.60
N ILE A 6 -7.94 4.33 2.47
CA ILE A 6 -6.90 3.34 2.79
C ILE A 6 -7.46 2.36 3.84
N PHE A 7 -7.38 1.07 3.54
CA PHE A 7 -7.70 0.02 4.51
C PHE A 7 -6.47 -0.25 5.38
N VAL A 8 -6.60 -0.05 6.68
CA VAL A 8 -5.52 -0.27 7.65
C VAL A 8 -5.78 -1.57 8.39
N PRO A 9 -4.93 -2.60 8.24
CA PRO A 9 -5.07 -3.86 8.96
C PRO A 9 -5.03 -3.65 10.48
N PRO A 10 -5.83 -4.38 11.27
CA PRO A 10 -5.92 -4.22 12.73
C PRO A 10 -4.74 -4.88 13.46
N ILE A 11 -3.51 -4.70 12.95
CA ILE A 11 -2.29 -5.29 13.48
C ILE A 11 -1.24 -4.19 13.62
N LYS A 12 -0.71 -4.03 14.84
CA LYS A 12 0.38 -3.09 15.12
C LYS A 12 1.71 -3.74 14.78
N ILE A 13 2.51 -3.09 13.93
CA ILE A 13 3.88 -3.50 13.61
C ILE A 13 4.80 -2.28 13.56
N GLN A 14 6.10 -2.51 13.72
CA GLN A 14 7.10 -1.50 13.40
C GLN A 14 7.21 -1.34 11.88
N GLY A 15 7.28 -0.09 11.41
CA GLY A 15 7.46 0.21 9.99
C GLY A 15 6.17 0.14 9.15
N ILE A 16 4.98 0.24 9.75
CA ILE A 16 3.73 0.29 8.98
C ILE A 16 3.68 1.51 8.05
N LYS A 17 3.36 1.26 6.77
CA LYS A 17 3.44 2.26 5.68
C LYS A 17 2.18 3.11 5.51
N THR A 18 1.24 3.13 6.47
CA THR A 18 -0.09 3.78 6.33
C THR A 18 -0.05 5.21 5.79
N LYS A 19 0.94 6.01 6.22
CA LYS A 19 1.10 7.41 5.77
C LYS A 19 1.67 7.55 4.35
N LEU A 20 2.31 6.50 3.83
CA LEU A 20 2.98 6.48 2.53
C LEU A 20 2.15 5.82 1.43
N VAL A 21 1.04 5.15 1.77
CA VAL A 21 0.23 4.40 0.79
C VAL A 21 -0.22 5.29 -0.38
N GLU A 22 -0.72 6.50 -0.12
CA GLU A 22 -1.12 7.43 -1.20
C GLU A 22 0.05 7.75 -2.12
N TRP A 23 1.20 8.10 -1.55
CA TRP A 23 2.41 8.40 -2.32
C TRP A 23 2.90 7.20 -3.15
N ILE A 24 2.91 5.99 -2.57
CA ILE A 24 3.31 4.76 -3.29
C ILE A 24 2.41 4.55 -4.51
N ILE A 25 1.10 4.68 -4.33
CA ILE A 25 0.13 4.50 -5.41
C ILE A 25 0.34 5.53 -6.52
N ASP A 26 0.65 6.78 -6.17
CA ASP A 26 0.92 7.85 -7.14
C ASP A 26 2.23 7.64 -7.92
N GLN A 27 3.17 6.82 -7.42
CA GLN A 27 4.38 6.44 -8.14
C GLN A 27 4.17 5.29 -9.15
N ILE A 28 3.03 4.59 -9.09
CA ILE A 28 2.74 3.50 -10.04
C ILE A 28 2.32 4.11 -11.37
N ASN A 29 3.23 4.12 -12.34
CA ASN A 29 3.04 4.72 -13.66
C ASN A 29 2.58 3.72 -14.74
N PHE A 30 2.14 2.53 -14.34
CA PHE A 30 1.67 1.48 -15.23
C PHE A 30 0.39 0.84 -14.70
N GLU A 31 -0.40 0.28 -15.62
CA GLU A 31 -1.55 -0.54 -15.25
C GLU A 31 -1.05 -1.88 -14.70
N ILE A 32 -1.50 -2.28 -13.51
CA ILE A 32 -1.09 -3.54 -12.89
C ILE A 32 -1.71 -4.72 -13.66
N LYS A 33 -1.00 -5.18 -14.70
CA LYS A 33 -1.31 -6.39 -15.46
C LYS A 33 -0.42 -7.52 -14.98
N GLY A 34 -0.87 -8.23 -13.96
CA GLY A 34 -0.13 -9.35 -13.37
C GLY A 34 -0.37 -9.51 -11.89
N LYS A 35 0.54 -10.24 -11.22
CA LYS A 35 0.49 -10.46 -9.78
C LYS A 35 1.34 -9.42 -9.05
N TRP A 36 0.74 -8.72 -8.08
CA TRP A 36 1.49 -7.91 -7.14
C TRP A 36 2.28 -8.81 -6.18
N ILE A 37 3.60 -8.62 -6.12
CA ILE A 37 4.49 -9.40 -5.26
C ILE A 37 5.19 -8.41 -4.32
N GLU A 38 4.87 -8.48 -3.03
CA GLU A 38 5.52 -7.67 -1.99
C GLU A 38 6.33 -8.59 -1.06
N PRO A 39 7.66 -8.75 -1.29
CA PRO A 39 8.49 -9.65 -0.47
C PRO A 39 8.54 -9.26 1.01
N PHE A 40 8.36 -7.97 1.31
CA PHE A 40 8.38 -7.39 2.66
C PHE A 40 7.05 -6.73 2.98
N MET A 41 5.99 -7.55 2.99
CA MET A 41 4.60 -7.10 3.16
C MET A 41 4.32 -6.49 4.53
N GLY A 42 4.95 -6.98 5.59
CA GLY A 42 4.71 -6.52 6.96
C GLY A 42 3.23 -6.68 7.34
N SER A 43 2.51 -5.57 7.52
CA SER A 43 1.08 -5.58 7.84
C SER A 43 0.19 -5.81 6.62
N GLY A 44 0.71 -5.66 5.40
CA GLY A 44 -0.07 -5.75 4.17
C GLY A 44 -0.88 -4.50 3.84
N VAL A 45 -0.51 -3.33 4.35
CA VAL A 45 -1.27 -2.07 4.14
C VAL A 45 -1.15 -1.51 2.71
N VAL A 46 -0.22 -2.02 1.89
CA VAL A 46 0.03 -1.55 0.51
C VAL A 46 -0.61 -2.45 -0.54
N GLY A 47 -0.65 -3.77 -0.29
CA GLY A 47 -1.15 -4.78 -1.22
C GLY A 47 -2.66 -4.93 -1.25
#